data_AF-F3GKP7-F1
#
_entry.id   AF-F3GKP7-F1
#
_cell.length_a   1.000
_cell.length_b   1.000
_cell.length_c   1.000
_cell.angle_alpha   90.00
_cell.angle_beta   90.00
_cell.angle_gamma   90.00
#
_symmetry.space_group_name_H-M   'P 1'
#
loop_
_entity.id
_entity.type
_entity.pdbx_description
1 polymer ?
#
loop_
_entity_poly.entity_id
_entity_poly.type
_entity_poly.pdbx_seq_one_letter_code
_entity_poly.pdbx_strand_id
1 'polypeptide(L)'
;YSQYVQLLSQYRQLEDRLKTLTRANNIDELQGLLNNEMVSNSDQMNVVLRKLVDINTAQLNAVKEQASIEYDSAFNMVIGLLIAATLLTIVFAWMLIKSITTPIATALLAAETIAQGNLTKPISIDGSDEAGRLLLAMKTMQDKLRDTLQGISGSATQLASAAEELNAVTDESARGLVQQNDEIEQAA
;
A
#
# COMPACT_ATOMS: atom_id res chain seq x y z
N TYR A 1 -33.88 -37.68 23.52
CA TYR A 1 -32.90 -38.49 24.26
C TYR A 1 -33.48 -39.09 25.55
N SER A 2 -34.05 -38.29 26.46
CA SER A 2 -34.69 -38.78 27.69
C SER A 2 -35.76 -39.88 27.46
N GLN A 3 -36.64 -39.69 26.48
CA GLN A 3 -37.64 -40.70 26.10
C GLN A 3 -37.01 -42.01 25.61
N TYR A 4 -35.92 -41.96 24.83
CA TYR A 4 -35.19 -43.14 24.38
C TYR A 4 -34.64 -43.94 25.57
N VAL A 5 -34.04 -43.25 26.54
CA VAL A 5 -33.52 -43.88 27.78
C VAL A 5 -34.65 -44.52 28.60
N GLN A 6 -35.81 -43.88 28.66
CA GLN A 6 -37.00 -44.42 29.33
C GLN A 6 -37.50 -45.70 28.66
N LEU A 7 -37.67 -45.69 27.34
CA LEU A 7 -38.07 -46.85 26.54
C LEU A 7 -37.05 -48.00 26.61
N LEU A 8 -35.76 -47.68 26.76
CA LEU A 8 -34.72 -48.69 26.95
C LEU A 8 -34.81 -49.34 28.33
N SER A 9 -35.15 -48.57 29.37
CA SER A 9 -35.43 -49.11 30.69
C SER A 9 -36.68 -49.99 30.70
N GLN A 10 -37.75 -49.58 30.00
CA GLN A 10 -38.97 -50.37 29.86
C GLN A 10 -38.71 -51.68 29.11
N TYR A 11 -37.92 -51.63 28.03
CA TYR A 11 -37.48 -52.83 27.31
C TYR A 11 -36.80 -53.85 28.24
N ARG A 12 -35.87 -53.42 29.10
CA ARG A 12 -35.19 -54.30 30.06
C ARG A 12 -36.15 -54.94 31.06
N GLN A 13 -37.14 -54.18 31.54
CA GLN A 13 -38.18 -54.71 32.44
C GLN A 13 -39.07 -55.75 31.74
N LEU A 14 -39.43 -55.52 30.48
CA LEU A 14 -40.18 -56.47 29.66
C LEU A 14 -39.37 -57.75 29.42
N GLU A 15 -38.05 -57.65 29.21
CA GLU A 15 -37.14 -58.79 29.06
C GLU A 15 -37.09 -59.67 30.32
N ASP A 16 -37.05 -59.05 31.51
CA ASP A 16 -37.06 -59.79 32.79
C ASP A 16 -38.41 -60.47 33.05
N ARG A 17 -39.52 -59.80 32.71
CA ARG A 17 -40.86 -60.41 32.77
C ARG A 17 -40.98 -61.58 31.79
N LEU A 18 -40.45 -61.44 30.59
CA LEU A 18 -40.43 -62.51 29.58
C LEU A 18 -39.71 -63.76 30.10
N LYS A 19 -38.52 -63.59 30.70
CA LYS A 19 -37.76 -64.71 31.31
C LYS A 19 -38.54 -65.40 32.43
N THR A 20 -39.24 -64.62 33.25
CA THR A 20 -40.03 -65.13 34.38
C THR A 20 -41.25 -65.92 33.90
N LEU A 21 -42.04 -65.36 32.98
CA LEU A 21 -43.22 -66.02 32.42
C LEU A 21 -42.88 -67.27 31.61
N THR A 22 -41.74 -67.27 30.91
CA THR A 22 -41.21 -68.45 30.21
C THR A 22 -40.86 -69.58 31.18
N ARG A 23 -40.24 -69.27 32.32
CA ARG A 23 -39.96 -70.28 33.37
C ARG A 23 -41.22 -70.80 34.04
N ALA A 24 -42.23 -69.94 34.20
CA ALA A 24 -43.51 -70.29 34.81
C ALA A 24 -44.49 -71.00 33.85
N ASN A 25 -44.14 -71.13 32.55
CA ASN A 25 -44.97 -71.71 31.49
C ASN A 25 -46.38 -71.07 31.37
N ASN A 26 -46.51 -69.77 31.68
CA ASN A 26 -47.78 -69.05 31.59
C ASN A 26 -47.98 -68.46 30.18
N ILE A 27 -48.56 -69.26 29.28
CA ILE A 27 -48.61 -68.98 27.83
C ILE A 27 -49.52 -67.78 27.49
N ASP A 28 -50.62 -67.57 28.20
CA ASP A 28 -51.57 -66.49 27.90
C ASP A 28 -50.96 -65.11 28.21
N GLU A 29 -50.29 -64.96 29.36
CA GLU A 29 -49.57 -63.73 29.70
C GLU A 29 -48.33 -63.52 28.83
N LEU A 30 -47.66 -64.60 28.42
CA LEU A 30 -46.55 -64.56 27.46
C LEU A 30 -46.99 -63.98 26.11
N GLN A 31 -48.12 -64.44 25.58
CA GLN A 31 -48.67 -63.94 24.31
C GLN A 31 -49.07 -62.46 24.43
N GLY A 32 -49.70 -62.05 25.53
CA GLY A 32 -50.04 -60.65 25.78
C GLY A 32 -48.81 -59.74 25.87
N LEU A 33 -47.77 -60.18 26.59
CA LEU A 33 -46.50 -59.46 26.71
C LEU A 33 -45.81 -59.30 25.35
N LEU A 34 -45.69 -60.39 24.59
CA LEU A 34 -45.02 -60.41 23.30
C LEU A 34 -45.77 -59.60 22.24
N ASN A 35 -47.08 -59.83 22.09
CA ASN A 35 -47.85 -59.25 21.00
C ASN A 35 -48.26 -57.79 21.23
N ASN A 36 -48.33 -57.35 22.49
CA ASN A 36 -48.78 -55.99 22.82
C ASN A 36 -47.66 -55.14 23.42
N GLU A 37 -47.17 -55.51 24.60
CA GLU A 37 -46.24 -54.64 25.36
C GLU A 37 -44.88 -54.52 24.66
N MET A 38 -44.30 -55.65 24.23
CA MET A 38 -42.99 -55.66 23.55
C MET A 38 -43.05 -55.04 22.16
N VAL A 39 -44.11 -55.31 21.39
CA VAL A 39 -44.34 -54.67 20.08
C VAL A 39 -44.51 -53.16 20.25
N SER A 40 -45.37 -52.72 21.16
CA SER A 40 -45.60 -51.29 21.41
C SER A 40 -44.34 -50.55 21.86
N ASN A 41 -43.57 -51.14 22.78
CA ASN A 41 -42.29 -50.58 23.21
C ASN A 41 -41.29 -50.49 22.04
N SER A 42 -41.24 -51.50 21.17
CA SER A 42 -40.37 -51.52 19.99
C SER A 42 -40.78 -50.47 18.95
N ASP A 43 -42.08 -50.29 18.71
CA ASP A 43 -42.61 -49.27 17.79
C ASP A 43 -42.31 -47.86 18.30
N GLN A 44 -42.57 -47.61 19.59
CA GLN A 44 -42.25 -46.33 20.22
C GLN A 44 -40.73 -46.05 20.20
N MET A 45 -39.90 -47.08 20.42
CA MET A 45 -38.45 -46.97 20.31
C MET A 45 -38.01 -46.59 18.90
N ASN A 46 -38.57 -47.24 17.87
CA ASN A 46 -38.30 -46.93 16.47
C ASN A 46 -38.68 -45.50 16.10
N VAL A 47 -39.82 -45.00 16.60
CA VAL A 47 -40.24 -43.60 16.39
C VAL A 47 -39.26 -42.62 17.01
N VAL A 48 -38.82 -42.86 18.25
CA VAL A 48 -37.87 -41.97 18.94
C VAL A 48 -36.48 -42.03 18.28
N LEU A 49 -36.04 -43.21 17.85
CA LEU A 49 -34.78 -43.37 17.12
C LEU A 49 -34.79 -42.61 15.78
N ARG A 50 -35.87 -42.74 15.00
CA ARG A 50 -36.04 -41.98 13.74
C ARG A 50 -35.99 -40.48 14.01
N LYS A 51 -36.74 -39.98 15.00
CA LYS A 51 -36.69 -38.56 15.39
C LYS A 51 -35.28 -38.10 15.76
N LEU A 52 -34.50 -38.91 16.47
CA LEU A 52 -33.11 -38.57 16.82
C LEU A 52 -32.21 -38.51 15.58
N VAL A 53 -32.37 -39.45 14.65
CA VAL A 53 -31.64 -39.44 13.36
C VAL A 53 -32.02 -38.21 12.54
N ASP A 54 -33.30 -37.88 12.46
CA ASP A 54 -33.80 -36.72 11.71
C ASP A 54 -33.25 -35.41 12.29
N ILE A 55 -33.29 -35.24 13.62
CA ILE A 55 -32.73 -34.07 14.31
C ILE A 55 -31.23 -33.97 14.06
N ASN A 56 -30.47 -35.06 14.22
CA ASN A 56 -29.03 -35.05 13.96
C ASN A 56 -28.73 -34.71 12.50
N THR A 57 -29.50 -35.24 11.55
CA THR A 57 -29.31 -35.00 10.11
C THR A 57 -29.62 -33.56 9.75
N ALA A 58 -30.72 -33.02 10.26
CA ALA A 58 -31.09 -31.61 10.08
C ALA A 58 -30.04 -30.67 10.68
N GLN A 59 -29.55 -30.97 11.88
CA GLN A 59 -28.50 -30.19 12.53
C GLN A 59 -27.18 -30.27 11.75
N LEU A 60 -26.78 -31.45 11.26
CA LEU A 60 -25.58 -31.61 10.44
C LEU A 60 -25.67 -30.81 9.14
N ASN A 61 -26.83 -30.80 8.49
CA ASN A 61 -27.04 -30.01 7.27
C ASN A 61 -26.98 -28.50 7.56
N ALA A 62 -27.62 -28.04 8.63
CA ALA A 62 -27.57 -26.64 9.04
C ALA A 62 -26.14 -26.20 9.40
N VAL A 63 -25.38 -27.02 10.11
CA VAL A 63 -23.97 -26.74 10.44
C VAL A 63 -23.10 -26.70 9.20
N LYS A 64 -23.33 -27.60 8.23
CA LYS A 64 -22.61 -27.58 6.93
C LYS A 64 -22.91 -26.32 6.13
N GLU A 65 -24.17 -25.92 6.04
CA GLU A 65 -24.58 -24.72 5.33
C GLU A 65 -23.98 -23.46 5.98
N GLN A 66 -24.06 -23.37 7.31
CA GLN A 66 -23.45 -22.29 8.07
C GLN A 66 -21.92 -22.23 7.87
N ALA A 67 -21.24 -23.38 7.91
CA ALA A 67 -19.80 -23.44 7.66
C ALA A 67 -19.43 -22.99 6.23
N SER A 68 -20.26 -23.31 5.23
CA SER A 68 -20.06 -22.83 3.86
C SER A 68 -20.20 -21.31 3.76
N ILE A 69 -21.24 -20.74 4.38
CA ILE A 69 -21.48 -19.29 4.39
C ILE A 69 -20.33 -18.56 5.09
N GLU A 70 -19.85 -19.08 6.23
CA GLU A 70 -18.71 -18.52 6.94
C GLU A 70 -17.43 -18.59 6.12
N TYR A 71 -17.19 -19.71 5.44
CA TYR A 71 -16.06 -19.86 4.52
C TYR A 71 -16.11 -18.84 3.37
N ASP A 72 -17.25 -18.72 2.69
CA ASP A 72 -17.43 -17.78 1.58
C ASP A 72 -17.29 -16.33 2.04
N SER A 73 -17.84 -16.00 3.21
CA SER A 73 -17.68 -14.68 3.81
C SER A 73 -16.22 -14.37 4.15
N ALA A 74 -15.50 -15.33 4.76
CA ALA A 74 -14.08 -15.17 5.08
C ALA A 74 -13.24 -15.01 3.80
N PHE A 75 -13.52 -15.82 2.78
CA PHE A 75 -12.84 -15.74 1.49
C PHE A 75 -13.07 -14.39 0.80
N ASN A 76 -14.31 -13.90 0.77
CA ASN A 76 -14.65 -12.58 0.23
C ASN A 76 -13.99 -11.45 1.02
N MET A 77 -13.89 -11.56 2.34
CA MET A 77 -13.19 -10.59 3.18
C MET A 77 -11.69 -10.54 2.85
N VAL A 78 -11.04 -11.70 2.67
CA VAL A 78 -9.64 -11.77 2.24
C VAL A 78 -9.45 -11.13 0.87
N ILE A 79 -10.30 -11.43 -0.11
CA ILE A 79 -10.24 -10.79 -1.43
C ILE A 79 -10.42 -9.27 -1.32
N GLY A 80 -11.39 -8.81 -0.53
CA GLY A 80 -11.62 -7.38 -0.31
C GLY A 80 -10.40 -6.67 0.28
N LEU A 81 -9.74 -7.29 1.27
CA LEU A 81 -8.50 -6.77 1.86
C LEU A 81 -7.34 -6.73 0.86
N LEU A 82 -7.20 -7.76 0.02
CA LEU A 82 -6.17 -7.79 -1.03
C LEU A 82 -6.37 -6.66 -2.04
N ILE A 83 -7.60 -6.47 -2.52
CA ILE A 83 -7.93 -5.38 -3.46
C ILE A 83 -7.64 -4.02 -2.81
N ALA A 84 -8.06 -3.81 -1.56
CA ALA A 84 -7.81 -2.56 -0.84
C ALA A 84 -6.31 -2.30 -0.65
N ALA A 85 -5.53 -3.32 -0.29
CA ALA A 85 -4.08 -3.22 -0.15
C ALA A 85 -3.40 -2.88 -1.48
N THR A 86 -3.83 -3.51 -2.58
CA THR A 86 -3.30 -3.21 -3.93
C THR A 86 -3.61 -1.77 -4.34
N LEU A 87 -4.84 -1.29 -4.13
CA LEU A 87 -5.22 0.09 -4.43
C LEU A 87 -4.40 1.10 -3.60
N LEU A 88 -4.24 0.85 -2.30
CA LEU A 88 -3.40 1.71 -1.44
C LEU A 88 -1.94 1.73 -1.92
N THR A 89 -1.41 0.58 -2.34
CA THR A 89 -0.06 0.48 -2.89
C THR A 89 0.10 1.33 -4.15
N ILE A 90 -0.88 1.27 -5.07
CA ILE A 90 -0.87 2.08 -6.30
C ILE A 90 -0.94 3.57 -5.97
N VAL A 91 -1.81 3.96 -5.03
CA VAL A 91 -1.97 5.36 -4.60
C VAL A 91 -0.66 5.88 -3.98
N PHE A 92 -0.04 5.12 -3.08
CA PHE A 92 1.24 5.52 -2.50
C PHE A 92 2.37 5.57 -3.53
N ALA A 93 2.45 4.59 -4.44
CA ALA A 93 3.44 4.62 -5.50
C ALA A 93 3.28 5.89 -6.37
N TRP A 94 2.06 6.23 -6.76
CA TRP A 94 1.78 7.44 -7.53
C TRP A 94 2.13 8.72 -6.75
N MET A 95 1.81 8.77 -5.45
CA MET A 95 2.15 9.89 -4.59
C MET A 95 3.67 10.08 -4.48
N LEU A 96 4.42 9.00 -4.24
CA LEU A 96 5.89 9.03 -4.13
C LEU A 96 6.56 9.41 -5.44
N ILE A 97 6.07 8.93 -6.58
CA ILE A 97 6.59 9.33 -7.90
C ILE A 97 6.44 10.85 -8.07
N LYS A 98 5.27 11.39 -7.73
CA LYS A 98 4.98 12.81 -7.89
C LYS A 98 5.73 13.69 -6.88
N SER A 99 5.89 13.26 -5.62
CA SER A 99 6.52 14.07 -4.58
C SER A 99 8.03 13.92 -4.50
N ILE A 100 8.60 12.79 -4.95
CA ILE A 100 10.04 12.51 -4.82
C ILE A 100 10.68 12.34 -6.20
N THR A 101 10.24 11.33 -6.97
CA THR A 101 10.95 10.94 -8.20
C THR A 101 10.95 12.05 -9.25
N THR A 102 9.82 12.72 -9.46
CA THR A 102 9.71 13.82 -10.43
C THR A 102 10.54 15.04 -10.02
N PRO A 103 10.42 15.61 -8.80
CA PRO A 103 11.26 16.74 -8.38
C PRO A 103 12.77 16.44 -8.38
N ILE A 104 13.18 15.23 -8.01
CA ILE A 104 14.60 14.83 -8.07
C ILE A 104 15.09 14.79 -9.52
N ALA A 105 14.31 14.27 -10.45
CA ALA A 105 14.66 14.31 -11.87
C ALA A 105 14.75 15.74 -12.40
N THR A 106 13.85 16.63 -11.97
CA THR A 106 13.93 18.07 -12.28
C THR A 106 15.19 18.70 -11.71
N ALA A 107 15.58 18.37 -10.47
CA ALA A 107 16.78 18.87 -9.84
C ALA A 107 18.05 18.41 -10.57
N LEU A 108 18.09 17.14 -11.01
CA LEU A 108 19.18 16.61 -11.82
C LEU A 108 19.33 17.37 -13.15
N LEU A 109 18.23 17.56 -13.88
CA LEU A 109 18.23 18.32 -15.13
C LEU A 109 18.67 19.78 -14.93
N ALA A 110 18.26 20.40 -13.83
CA ALA A 110 18.69 21.75 -13.47
C ALA A 110 20.21 21.80 -13.24
N ALA A 111 20.75 20.85 -12.47
CA ALA A 111 22.18 20.75 -12.20
C ALA A 111 22.99 20.52 -13.49
N GLU A 112 22.55 19.61 -14.37
CA GLU A 112 23.17 19.38 -15.69
C GLU A 112 23.15 20.64 -16.57
N THR A 113 22.03 21.37 -16.58
CA THR A 113 21.89 22.61 -17.35
C THR A 113 22.84 23.69 -16.82
N ILE A 114 22.96 23.84 -15.50
CA ILE A 114 23.91 24.76 -14.86
C ILE A 114 25.35 24.36 -15.19
N ALA A 115 25.68 23.06 -15.12
CA ALA A 115 27.01 22.55 -15.42
C ALA A 115 27.42 22.78 -16.89
N GLN A 116 26.46 22.85 -17.82
CA GLN A 116 26.67 23.24 -19.21
C GLN A 116 26.81 24.76 -19.40
N GLY A 117 26.75 25.55 -18.33
CA GLY A 117 26.84 27.02 -18.38
C GLY A 117 25.54 27.72 -18.80
N ASN A 118 24.45 26.98 -19.01
CA ASN A 118 23.17 27.57 -19.36
C ASN A 118 22.42 27.97 -18.10
N LEU A 119 22.48 29.25 -17.75
CA LEU A 119 21.77 29.78 -16.58
C LEU A 119 20.40 30.35 -16.93
N THR A 120 19.89 30.28 -18.16
CA THR A 120 18.65 30.99 -18.54
C THR A 120 17.37 30.19 -18.34
N LYS A 121 17.47 28.86 -18.18
CA LYS A 121 16.30 28.00 -17.94
C LYS A 121 15.76 28.17 -16.52
N PRO A 122 14.47 28.48 -16.33
CA PRO A 122 13.89 28.63 -15.01
C PRO A 122 13.79 27.28 -14.29
N ILE A 123 14.12 27.29 -12.99
CA ILE A 123 13.89 26.15 -12.09
C ILE A 123 12.57 26.40 -11.36
N SER A 124 11.55 25.62 -11.70
CA SER A 124 10.25 25.62 -11.01
C SER A 124 10.36 24.83 -9.71
N ILE A 125 9.76 25.36 -8.65
CA ILE A 125 9.77 24.74 -7.32
C ILE A 125 8.33 24.35 -7.01
N ASP A 126 8.06 23.06 -7.02
CA ASP A 126 6.79 22.48 -6.60
C ASP A 126 7.03 21.65 -5.34
N GLY A 127 6.29 21.94 -4.27
CA GLY A 127 6.40 21.25 -2.98
C GLY A 127 7.18 22.02 -1.91
N SER A 128 6.92 21.66 -0.66
CA SER A 128 7.52 22.26 0.55
C SER A 128 8.36 21.27 1.36
N ASP A 129 8.65 20.10 0.79
CA ASP A 129 9.45 19.03 1.38
C ASP A 129 10.94 19.19 1.05
N GLU A 130 11.74 18.17 1.37
CA GLU A 130 13.17 18.11 1.08
C GLU A 130 13.49 18.26 -0.41
N ALA A 131 12.63 17.74 -1.30
CA ALA A 131 12.83 17.83 -2.73
C ALA A 131 12.55 19.25 -3.25
N GLY A 132 11.49 19.89 -2.74
CA GLY A 132 11.23 21.31 -2.99
C GLY A 132 12.36 22.21 -2.48
N ARG A 133 12.89 21.93 -1.28
CA ARG A 133 14.05 22.66 -0.71
C ARG A 133 15.31 22.48 -1.54
N LEU A 134 15.55 21.29 -2.10
CA LEU A 134 16.66 21.04 -3.01
C LEU A 134 16.54 21.89 -4.28
N LEU A 135 15.36 21.93 -4.90
CA LEU A 135 15.10 22.77 -6.08
C LEU A 135 15.29 24.26 -5.77
N LEU A 136 14.85 24.72 -4.60
CA LEU A 136 15.08 26.10 -4.15
C LEU A 136 16.57 26.43 -3.99
N ALA A 137 17.35 25.51 -3.42
CA ALA A 137 18.80 25.68 -3.30
C ALA A 137 19.48 25.75 -4.68
N MET A 138 19.07 24.90 -5.62
CA MET A 138 19.57 24.93 -7.01
C MET A 138 19.21 26.23 -7.73
N LYS A 139 17.98 26.73 -7.56
CA LYS A 139 17.56 28.05 -8.09
C LYS A 139 18.45 29.16 -7.54
N THR A 140 18.66 29.19 -6.22
CA THR A 140 19.51 30.19 -5.56
C THR A 140 20.95 30.13 -6.09
N MET A 141 21.48 28.92 -6.32
CA MET A 141 22.80 28.73 -6.93
C MET A 141 22.87 29.28 -8.36
N GLN A 142 21.86 28.99 -9.19
CA GLN A 142 21.77 29.51 -10.56
C GLN A 142 21.77 31.05 -10.57
N ASP A 143 20.96 31.67 -9.70
CA ASP A 143 20.86 33.13 -9.62
C ASP A 143 22.20 33.75 -9.19
N LYS A 144 22.88 33.17 -8.19
CA LYS A 144 24.21 33.65 -7.75
C LYS A 144 25.29 33.50 -8.82
N LEU A 145 25.27 32.42 -9.59
CA LEU A 145 26.17 32.25 -10.72
C LEU A 145 25.91 33.32 -11.81
N ARG A 146 24.64 33.63 -12.08
CA ARG A 146 24.25 34.65 -13.06
C ARG A 146 24.72 36.04 -12.63
N ASP A 147 24.49 36.41 -11.37
CA ASP A 147 24.95 37.68 -10.79
C ASP A 147 26.49 37.80 -10.91
N THR A 148 27.21 36.72 -10.59
CA THR A 148 28.68 36.69 -10.65
C THR A 148 29.19 36.90 -12.09
N LEU A 149 28.60 36.21 -13.07
CA LEU A 149 28.97 36.38 -14.48
C LEU A 149 28.65 37.78 -15.01
N GLN A 150 27.52 38.36 -14.58
CA GLN A 150 27.16 39.74 -14.95
C GLN A 150 28.16 40.75 -14.38
N GLY A 151 28.61 40.54 -13.13
CA GLY A 151 29.68 41.33 -12.52
C GLY A 151 30.99 41.24 -13.30
N ILE A 152 31.42 40.02 -13.65
CA ILE A 152 32.64 39.79 -14.45
C ILE A 152 32.54 40.48 -15.81
N SER A 153 31.39 40.37 -16.50
CA SER A 153 31.17 41.04 -17.78
C SER A 153 31.28 42.55 -17.66
N GLY A 154 30.70 43.14 -16.61
CA GLY A 154 30.80 44.57 -16.34
C GLY A 154 32.23 45.03 -16.09
N SER A 155 32.99 44.29 -15.27
CA SER A 155 34.41 44.56 -15.04
C SER A 155 35.25 44.42 -16.31
N ALA A 156 34.96 43.44 -17.17
CA ALA A 156 35.63 43.28 -18.45
C ALA A 156 35.37 44.45 -19.40
N THR A 157 34.12 44.97 -19.46
CA THR A 157 33.80 46.17 -20.23
C THR A 157 34.55 47.40 -19.71
N GLN A 158 34.59 47.60 -18.38
CA GLN A 158 35.36 48.71 -17.78
C GLN A 158 36.84 48.60 -18.10
N LEU A 159 37.42 47.39 -18.04
CA LEU A 159 38.82 47.15 -18.38
C LEU A 159 39.10 47.45 -19.85
N ALA A 160 38.21 47.06 -20.77
CA ALA A 160 38.34 47.37 -22.19
C ALA A 160 38.33 48.88 -22.45
N SER A 161 37.40 49.62 -21.83
CA SER A 161 37.36 51.09 -21.94
C SER A 161 38.63 51.75 -21.36
N ALA A 162 39.13 51.28 -20.22
CA ALA A 162 40.38 51.79 -19.65
C ALA A 162 41.60 51.50 -20.54
N ALA A 163 41.62 50.35 -21.22
CA ALA A 163 42.66 50.03 -22.18
C ALA A 163 42.62 50.91 -23.44
N GLU A 164 41.42 51.24 -23.94
CA GLU A 164 41.24 52.20 -25.04
C GLU A 164 41.72 53.60 -24.66
N GLU A 165 41.36 54.07 -23.45
CA GLU A 165 41.81 55.36 -22.92
C GLU A 165 43.33 55.41 -22.76
N LEU A 166 43.94 54.36 -22.20
CA LEU A 166 45.40 54.26 -22.09
C LEU A 166 46.09 54.27 -23.46
N ASN A 167 45.52 53.60 -24.46
CA ASN A 167 46.08 53.59 -25.81
C ASN A 167 46.01 54.99 -26.44
N ALA A 168 44.89 55.72 -26.25
CA ALA A 168 44.75 57.09 -26.71
C ALA A 168 45.78 58.04 -26.05
N VAL A 169 45.95 57.95 -24.72
CA VAL A 169 46.94 58.74 -23.97
C VAL A 169 48.37 58.39 -24.41
N THR A 170 48.65 57.12 -24.72
CA THR A 170 49.95 56.69 -25.21
C THR A 170 50.25 57.24 -26.61
N ASP A 171 49.27 57.22 -27.52
CA ASP A 171 49.41 57.81 -28.87
C ASP A 171 49.63 59.33 -28.78
N GLU A 172 48.88 60.02 -27.93
CA GLU A 172 49.07 61.45 -27.65
C GLU A 172 50.48 61.73 -27.09
N SER A 173 50.94 60.95 -26.12
CA SER A 173 52.28 61.07 -25.53
C SER A 173 53.38 60.83 -26.57
N ALA A 174 53.21 59.85 -27.45
CA ALA A 174 54.16 59.57 -28.52
C ALA A 174 54.25 60.75 -29.51
N ARG A 175 53.12 61.34 -29.90
CA ARG A 175 53.09 62.55 -30.74
C ARG A 175 53.76 63.74 -30.05
N GLY A 176 53.47 63.95 -28.76
CA GLY A 176 54.11 65.00 -27.96
C GLY A 176 55.62 64.85 -27.87
N LEU A 177 56.13 63.62 -27.71
CA LEU A 177 57.58 63.34 -27.72
C LEU A 177 58.24 63.66 -29.06
N VAL A 178 57.58 63.34 -30.19
CA VAL A 178 58.09 63.71 -31.53
C VAL A 178 58.17 65.22 -31.68
N GLN A 179 57.11 65.94 -31.30
CA GLN A 179 57.08 67.40 -31.37
C GLN A 179 58.17 68.05 -30.49
N GLN A 180 58.38 67.51 -29.29
CA GLN A 180 59.45 67.97 -28.40
C GLN A 180 60.85 67.69 -28.97
N ASN A 181 61.02 66.58 -29.70
CA ASN A 181 62.28 66.26 -30.38
C ASN A 181 62.58 67.28 -31.49
N ASP A 182 61.58 67.61 -32.31
CA ASP A 182 61.68 68.61 -33.37
C ASP A 182 62.04 70.01 -32.82
N GLU A 183 61.45 70.41 -31.68
CA GLU A 183 61.79 71.67 -31.00
C GLU A 183 63.25 71.68 -30.48
N ILE A 184 63.76 70.55 -30.01
CA ILE A 184 65.15 70.42 -29.57
C ILE A 184 66.11 70.50 -30.76
N GLU A 185 65.79 69.85 -31.90
CA GLU A 185 66.60 69.95 -33.13
C GLU A 185 66.66 71.38 -33.67
N GLN A 186 65.60 72.17 -33.55
CA GLN A 186 65.61 73.59 -33.96
C GLN A 186 66.41 74.49 -33.02
N ALA A 187 66.57 74.09 -31.75
CA ALA A 187 67.28 74.88 -30.73
C ALA A 187 68.78 74.60 -30.64
N ALA A 188 69.28 73.54 -31.30
CA ALA A 188 70.68 73.12 -31.35
C ALA A 188 71.44 73.71 -32.56
#